data_AF-A0AAW3V0E5-F1
#
_entry.id   AF-A0AAW3V0E5-F1
#
_cell.length_a   1.000
_cell.length_b   1.000
_cell.length_c   1.000
_cell.angle_alpha   90.00
_cell.angle_beta   90.00
_cell.angle_gamma   90.00
#
_symmetry.space_group_name_H-M   'P 1'
#
loop_
_entity.id
_entity.type
_entity.pdbx_description
1 polymer ?
#
loop_
_entity_poly.entity_id
_entity_poly.type
_entity_poly.pdbx_seq_one_letter_code
_entity_poly.pdbx_strand_id
1 'polypeptide(L)'
;MEHYSQRVRESILPLSVGDTLPKAFEEWSVTDDVIDHETPRETCELCGQESLRYQFEIRNSLNGNTMWIGSQCILRFGVSVFESGRVLAHDEAKRKLHRIMDQMRQDSCIRALENLAASEESDILSNALGYFKKNKYLSPKQAFVVLWRLKIHKIDHNPTFFKIDLKHDRFKDQLKEMDENRVHVLWPALSASQREMAKRFGHRPPPARA
;
A
#
# COMPACT_ATOMS: atom_id res chain seq x y z
N MET A 1 -19.23 -0.95 22.56
CA MET A 1 -17.91 -1.53 22.92
C MET A 1 -18.02 -2.98 23.37
N GLU A 2 -19.03 -3.34 24.17
CA GLU A 2 -19.30 -4.71 24.64
C GLU A 2 -19.34 -5.77 23.52
N HIS A 3 -20.08 -5.52 22.44
CA HIS A 3 -20.17 -6.46 21.31
C HIS A 3 -18.86 -6.69 20.56
N TYR A 4 -17.92 -5.72 20.57
CA TYR A 4 -16.65 -5.88 19.86
C TYR A 4 -15.73 -6.85 20.62
N SER A 5 -15.59 -6.65 21.94
CA SER A 5 -14.78 -7.55 22.78
C SER A 5 -15.40 -8.93 22.91
N GLN A 6 -16.73 -9.04 22.87
CA GLN A 6 -17.43 -10.33 22.85
C GLN A 6 -17.12 -11.13 21.58
N ARG A 7 -17.23 -10.53 20.39
CA ARG A 7 -16.90 -11.22 19.13
C ARG A 7 -15.47 -11.74 19.11
N VAL A 8 -14.52 -10.92 19.56
CA VAL A 8 -13.10 -11.33 19.64
C VAL A 8 -12.93 -12.54 20.54
N ARG A 9 -13.61 -12.56 21.69
CA ARG A 9 -13.61 -13.71 22.60
C ARG A 9 -14.21 -14.96 21.95
N GLU A 10 -15.36 -14.81 21.31
CA GLU A 10 -16.08 -15.90 20.63
C GLU A 10 -15.28 -16.47 19.45
N SER A 11 -14.48 -15.65 18.77
CA SER A 11 -13.62 -16.10 17.66
C SER A 11 -12.35 -16.80 18.15
N ILE A 12 -11.62 -16.21 19.11
CA ILE A 12 -10.26 -16.69 19.44
C ILE A 12 -10.23 -17.78 20.50
N LEU A 13 -11.08 -17.72 21.53
CA LEU A 13 -11.01 -18.67 22.65
C LEU A 13 -11.29 -20.12 22.22
N PRO A 14 -12.28 -20.41 21.35
CA PRO A 14 -12.52 -21.79 20.90
C PRO A 14 -11.36 -22.40 20.10
N LEU A 15 -10.49 -21.55 19.55
CA LEU A 15 -9.33 -21.94 18.75
C LEU A 15 -8.02 -21.90 19.57
N SER A 16 -8.11 -21.55 20.86
CA SER A 16 -6.97 -21.39 21.76
C SER A 16 -6.91 -22.50 22.80
N VAL A 17 -5.73 -22.73 23.37
CA VAL A 17 -5.54 -23.56 24.57
C VAL A 17 -5.88 -22.73 25.81
N GLY A 18 -5.52 -21.44 25.81
CA GLY A 18 -5.88 -20.50 26.87
C GLY A 18 -7.39 -20.20 26.98
N ASP A 19 -7.88 -20.09 28.22
CA ASP A 19 -9.28 -19.85 28.58
C ASP A 19 -9.65 -18.36 28.76
N THR A 20 -8.66 -17.48 28.64
CA THR A 20 -8.83 -16.01 28.76
C THR A 20 -8.16 -15.31 27.60
N LEU A 21 -8.62 -14.11 27.26
CA LEU A 21 -8.06 -13.34 26.14
C LEU A 21 -6.54 -13.11 26.26
N PRO A 22 -5.98 -12.70 27.42
CA PRO A 22 -4.53 -12.51 27.52
C PRO A 22 -3.75 -13.80 27.24
N LYS A 23 -4.14 -14.92 27.86
CA LYS A 23 -3.50 -16.23 27.62
C LYS A 23 -3.63 -16.66 26.17
N ALA A 24 -4.81 -16.47 25.57
CA ALA A 24 -5.02 -16.75 24.17
C ALA A 24 -4.07 -15.92 23.30
N PHE A 25 -3.95 -14.61 23.46
CA PHE A 25 -3.05 -13.82 22.59
C PHE A 25 -1.56 -14.13 22.75
N GLU A 26 -1.11 -14.69 23.89
CA GLU A 26 0.28 -15.12 24.10
C GLU A 26 0.69 -16.28 23.18
N GLU A 27 -0.26 -17.13 22.75
CA GLU A 27 0.02 -18.30 21.91
C GLU A 27 -0.11 -18.04 20.40
N TRP A 28 -0.59 -16.86 19.97
CA TRP A 28 -0.77 -16.51 18.55
C TRP A 28 0.29 -15.56 18.00
N SER A 29 0.69 -15.80 16.75
CA SER A 29 1.65 -14.96 16.03
C SER A 29 1.28 -14.76 14.57
N VAL A 30 1.61 -13.60 14.01
CA VAL A 30 1.50 -13.30 12.58
C VAL A 30 2.50 -14.15 11.79
N THR A 31 2.02 -14.81 10.74
CA THR A 31 2.87 -15.57 9.81
C THR A 31 3.38 -14.67 8.68
N ASP A 32 4.09 -15.25 7.70
CA ASP A 32 4.53 -14.51 6.51
C ASP A 32 3.44 -14.42 5.43
N ASP A 33 2.29 -15.08 5.64
CA ASP A 33 1.20 -15.13 4.68
C ASP A 33 0.27 -13.91 4.81
N VAL A 34 0.14 -13.17 3.70
CA VAL A 34 -0.66 -11.94 3.60
C VAL A 34 -1.37 -11.92 2.25
N ILE A 35 -2.65 -11.56 2.27
CA ILE A 35 -3.47 -11.44 1.05
C ILE A 35 -3.87 -9.98 0.85
N ASP A 36 -3.63 -9.47 -0.36
CA ASP A 36 -4.21 -8.22 -0.87
C ASP A 36 -5.36 -8.59 -1.80
N HIS A 37 -6.59 -8.35 -1.35
CA HIS A 37 -7.82 -8.62 -2.10
C HIS A 37 -8.11 -7.55 -3.16
N GLU A 38 -7.21 -6.58 -3.33
CA GLU A 38 -7.24 -5.42 -4.23
C GLU A 38 -8.37 -4.42 -3.97
N THR A 39 -9.49 -4.90 -3.41
CA THR A 39 -10.66 -4.14 -3.00
C THR A 39 -11.06 -4.51 -1.56
N PRO A 40 -11.62 -3.57 -0.79
CA PRO A 40 -11.98 -3.80 0.61
C PRO A 40 -13.30 -4.60 0.69
N ARG A 41 -13.22 -5.94 0.64
CA ARG A 41 -14.40 -6.82 0.62
C ARG A 41 -14.41 -7.88 1.72
N GLU A 42 -13.28 -8.12 2.35
CA GLU A 42 -13.15 -9.22 3.31
C GLU A 42 -13.58 -8.83 4.71
N THR A 43 -13.81 -9.87 5.52
CA THR A 43 -14.17 -9.73 6.93
C THR A 43 -13.03 -10.22 7.81
N CYS A 44 -12.77 -9.51 8.90
CA CYS A 44 -11.82 -9.94 9.92
C CYS A 44 -12.39 -11.15 10.69
N GLU A 45 -11.73 -12.30 10.65
CA GLU A 45 -12.20 -13.50 11.37
C GLU A 45 -12.17 -13.32 12.89
N LEU A 46 -11.36 -12.38 13.40
CA LEU A 46 -11.27 -12.09 14.83
C LEU A 46 -12.38 -11.16 15.34
N CYS A 47 -12.59 -10.02 14.70
CA CYS A 47 -13.50 -8.98 15.24
C CYS A 47 -14.83 -8.84 14.47
N GLY A 48 -14.94 -9.50 13.32
CA GLY A 48 -16.09 -9.41 12.41
C GLY A 48 -16.19 -8.07 11.65
N GLN A 49 -15.14 -7.24 11.65
CA GLN A 49 -15.15 -6.00 10.88
C GLN A 49 -15.02 -6.31 9.38
N GLU A 50 -15.98 -5.83 8.61
CA GLU A 50 -16.04 -5.95 7.14
C GLU A 50 -15.14 -4.92 6.44
N SER A 51 -15.08 -5.01 5.11
CA SER A 51 -14.34 -4.10 4.23
C SER A 51 -12.82 -4.10 4.45
N LEU A 52 -12.25 -5.26 4.75
CA LEU A 52 -10.81 -5.47 4.73
C LEU A 52 -10.31 -5.67 3.30
N ARG A 53 -9.28 -4.91 2.93
CA ARG A 53 -8.49 -5.18 1.72
C ARG A 53 -7.34 -6.15 1.99
N TYR A 54 -6.71 -6.01 3.16
CA TYR A 54 -5.56 -6.81 3.55
C TYR A 54 -5.94 -7.73 4.71
N GLN A 55 -5.62 -9.01 4.57
CA GLN A 55 -5.68 -9.98 5.65
C GLN A 55 -4.30 -10.57 5.89
N PHE A 56 -3.98 -10.77 7.16
CA PHE A 56 -2.77 -11.42 7.63
C PHE A 56 -3.17 -12.72 8.28
N GLU A 57 -2.50 -13.82 7.94
CA GLU A 57 -2.66 -15.05 8.67
C GLU A 57 -1.98 -14.90 10.03
N ILE A 58 -2.69 -15.30 11.08
CA ILE A 58 -2.10 -15.58 12.38
C ILE A 58 -2.22 -17.07 12.66
N ARG A 59 -1.24 -17.61 13.37
CA ARG A 59 -1.18 -19.02 13.74
C ARG A 59 -0.96 -19.17 15.23
N ASN A 60 -1.69 -20.10 15.82
CA ASN A 60 -1.51 -20.57 17.18
C ASN A 60 -0.30 -21.52 17.22
N SER A 61 0.70 -21.18 18.03
CA SER A 61 1.93 -21.96 18.16
C SER A 61 1.79 -23.26 18.95
N LEU A 62 0.73 -23.40 19.75
CA LEU A 62 0.50 -24.58 20.60
C LEU A 62 -0.34 -25.66 19.91
N ASN A 63 -1.30 -25.28 19.06
CA ASN A 63 -2.21 -26.22 18.42
C ASN A 63 -2.26 -26.12 16.87
N GLY A 64 -1.61 -25.12 16.28
CA GLY A 64 -1.52 -24.96 14.83
C GLY A 64 -2.75 -24.35 14.15
N ASN A 65 -3.81 -24.00 14.89
CA ASN A 65 -4.97 -23.31 14.32
C ASN A 65 -4.56 -21.97 13.68
N THR A 66 -5.25 -21.59 12.61
CA THR A 66 -5.01 -20.33 11.89
C THR A 66 -6.28 -19.49 11.77
N MET A 67 -6.10 -18.19 11.54
CA MET A 67 -7.18 -17.28 11.14
C MET A 67 -6.66 -16.08 10.35
N TRP A 68 -7.52 -15.49 9.54
CA TRP A 68 -7.22 -14.32 8.71
C TRP A 68 -7.78 -13.04 9.33
N ILE A 69 -6.88 -12.12 9.69
CA ILE A 69 -7.27 -10.91 10.45
C ILE A 69 -6.72 -9.63 9.84
N GLY A 70 -7.37 -8.50 10.17
CA GLY A 70 -6.90 -7.19 9.78
C GLY A 70 -5.73 -6.69 10.64
N SER A 71 -4.84 -5.87 10.06
CA SER A 71 -3.69 -5.28 10.76
C SER A 71 -4.06 -4.46 12.00
N GLN A 72 -5.26 -3.86 12.02
CA GLN A 72 -5.76 -3.14 13.19
C GLN A 72 -5.97 -4.08 14.39
N CYS A 73 -6.44 -5.31 14.15
CA CYS A 73 -6.60 -6.31 15.22
C CYS A 73 -5.25 -6.77 15.76
N ILE A 74 -4.27 -7.00 14.87
CA ILE A 74 -2.89 -7.35 15.26
C ILE A 74 -2.34 -6.32 16.25
N LEU A 75 -2.43 -5.03 15.90
CA LEU A 75 -1.91 -3.94 16.73
C LEU A 75 -2.71 -3.73 18.01
N ARG A 76 -4.05 -3.77 17.92
CA ARG A 76 -4.94 -3.51 19.06
C ARG A 76 -4.80 -4.57 20.16
N PHE A 77 -4.64 -5.84 19.77
CA PHE A 77 -4.58 -6.96 20.70
C PHE A 77 -3.15 -7.43 20.98
N GLY A 78 -2.14 -6.82 20.36
CA GLY A 78 -0.74 -7.15 20.59
C GLY A 78 -0.38 -8.56 20.13
N VAL A 79 -0.98 -9.04 19.03
CA VAL A 79 -0.60 -10.33 18.43
C VAL A 79 0.87 -10.27 18.04
N SER A 80 1.63 -11.30 18.40
CA SER A 80 3.09 -11.30 18.21
C SER A 80 3.46 -11.17 16.74
N VAL A 81 4.31 -10.20 16.41
CA VAL A 81 4.86 -10.01 15.07
C VAL A 81 6.36 -10.23 15.13
N PHE A 82 6.89 -11.12 14.30
CA PHE A 82 8.31 -11.45 14.28
C PHE A 82 9.03 -10.74 13.14
N GLU A 83 10.29 -10.37 13.35
CA GLU A 83 11.22 -9.99 12.27
C GLU A 83 12.63 -10.44 12.69
N SER A 84 13.33 -11.16 11.81
CA SER A 84 14.67 -11.69 12.13
C SER A 84 14.74 -12.52 13.43
N GLY A 85 13.71 -13.32 13.70
CA GLY A 85 13.66 -14.23 14.85
C GLY A 85 13.34 -13.59 16.20
N ARG A 86 13.06 -12.28 16.26
CA ARG A 86 12.63 -11.59 17.48
C ARG A 86 11.20 -11.09 17.37
N VAL A 87 10.51 -11.03 18.51
CA VAL A 87 9.22 -10.34 18.63
C VAL A 87 9.46 -8.83 18.55
N LEU A 88 8.67 -8.16 17.72
CA LEU A 88 8.72 -6.71 17.53
C LEU A 88 7.96 -5.97 18.63
N ALA A 89 8.49 -4.83 19.06
CA ALA A 89 7.71 -3.90 19.86
C ALA A 89 6.54 -3.33 19.03
N HIS A 90 5.50 -2.81 19.67
CA HIS A 90 4.27 -2.33 19.02
C HIS A 90 4.54 -1.37 17.83
N ASP A 91 5.42 -0.37 18.01
CA ASP A 91 5.72 0.59 16.96
C ASP A 91 6.53 -0.01 15.80
N GLU A 92 7.36 -1.02 16.08
CA GLU A 92 8.07 -1.77 15.05
C GLU A 92 7.12 -2.66 14.26
N ALA A 93 6.21 -3.36 14.94
CA ALA A 93 5.17 -4.16 14.32
C ALA A 93 4.29 -3.29 13.41
N LYS A 94 3.86 -2.12 13.89
CA LYS A 94 3.10 -1.15 13.08
C LYS A 94 3.86 -0.76 11.82
N ARG A 95 5.16 -0.41 11.93
CA ARG A 95 6.00 -0.08 10.76
C ARG A 95 6.14 -1.26 9.80
N LYS A 96 6.34 -2.48 10.29
CA LYS A 96 6.43 -3.69 9.45
C LYS A 96 5.13 -3.93 8.69
N LEU A 97 3.98 -3.92 9.36
CA LEU A 97 2.67 -4.14 8.72
C LEU A 97 2.38 -3.07 7.66
N HIS A 98 2.67 -1.79 7.95
CA HIS A 98 2.53 -0.72 6.95
C HIS A 98 3.44 -0.92 5.74
N ARG A 99 4.68 -1.35 5.95
CA ARG A 99 5.63 -1.65 4.87
C ARG A 99 5.12 -2.76 3.97
N ILE A 100 4.58 -3.84 4.55
CA ILE A 100 3.99 -4.96 3.79
C ILE A 100 2.80 -4.46 2.97
N MET A 101 1.84 -3.77 3.60
CA MET A 101 0.66 -3.27 2.89
C MET A 101 1.02 -2.29 1.76
N ASP A 102 1.99 -1.40 1.98
CA ASP A 102 2.46 -0.47 0.94
C ASP A 102 3.13 -1.21 -0.22
N GLN A 103 3.94 -2.23 0.06
CA GLN A 103 4.54 -3.08 -0.96
C GLN A 103 3.48 -3.82 -1.79
N MET A 104 2.51 -4.46 -1.14
CA MET A 104 1.43 -5.17 -1.83
C MET A 104 0.58 -4.23 -2.69
N ARG A 105 0.29 -3.03 -2.17
CA ARG A 105 -0.41 -1.98 -2.92
C ARG A 105 0.35 -1.59 -4.19
N GLN A 106 1.67 -1.42 -4.07
CA GLN A 106 2.54 -1.09 -5.20
C GLN A 106 2.56 -2.22 -6.23
N ASP A 107 2.64 -3.48 -5.80
CA ASP A 107 2.65 -4.63 -6.69
C ASP A 107 1.31 -4.79 -7.42
N SER A 108 0.18 -4.63 -6.72
CA SER A 108 -1.15 -4.61 -7.35
C SER A 108 -1.29 -3.48 -8.36
N CYS A 109 -0.80 -2.28 -8.04
CA CYS A 109 -0.78 -1.15 -8.96
C CYS A 109 0.05 -1.42 -10.22
N ILE A 110 1.23 -2.02 -10.10
CA ILE A 110 2.07 -2.39 -11.26
C ILE A 110 1.37 -3.44 -12.12
N ARG A 111 0.81 -4.49 -11.52
CA ARG A 111 0.05 -5.52 -12.26
C ARG A 111 -1.13 -4.92 -13.03
N ALA A 112 -1.89 -4.03 -12.38
CA ALA A 112 -3.01 -3.35 -13.03
C ALA A 112 -2.56 -2.50 -14.22
N LEU A 113 -1.43 -1.80 -14.12
CA LEU A 113 -0.85 -1.04 -15.23
C LEU A 113 -0.33 -1.92 -16.36
N GLU A 114 0.21 -3.10 -16.07
CA GLU A 114 0.67 -4.07 -17.07
C GLU A 114 -0.50 -4.69 -17.83
N ASN A 115 -1.54 -5.11 -17.12
CA ASN A 115 -2.77 -5.60 -17.72
C ASN A 115 -3.40 -4.52 -18.61
N LEU A 116 -3.38 -3.26 -18.16
CA LEU A 116 -3.86 -2.14 -18.95
C LEU A 116 -3.00 -1.89 -20.20
N ALA A 117 -1.68 -1.97 -20.07
CA ALA A 117 -0.77 -1.82 -21.20
C ALA A 117 -1.04 -2.87 -22.28
N ALA A 118 -1.29 -4.12 -21.87
CA ALA A 118 -1.66 -5.20 -22.76
C ALA A 118 -3.04 -4.97 -23.40
N SER A 119 -4.05 -4.57 -22.62
CA SER A 119 -5.41 -4.35 -23.15
C SER A 119 -5.52 -3.15 -24.11
N GLU A 120 -4.71 -2.11 -23.90
CA GLU A 120 -4.65 -0.93 -24.77
C GLU A 120 -3.65 -1.08 -25.93
N GLU A 121 -2.92 -2.20 -26.01
CA GLU A 121 -1.76 -2.40 -26.91
C GLU A 121 -0.78 -1.21 -26.86
N SER A 122 -0.58 -0.66 -25.66
CA SER A 122 0.12 0.62 -25.49
C SER A 122 1.63 0.44 -25.27
N ASP A 123 2.40 0.50 -26.36
CA ASP A 123 3.87 0.52 -26.31
C ASP A 123 4.43 1.62 -25.41
N ILE A 124 3.78 2.78 -25.38
CA ILE A 124 4.22 3.92 -24.58
C ILE A 124 4.12 3.59 -23.08
N LEU A 125 3.04 2.95 -22.63
CA LEU A 125 2.89 2.53 -21.24
C LEU A 125 3.85 1.39 -20.91
N SER A 126 3.92 0.36 -21.76
CA SER A 126 4.84 -0.77 -21.60
C SER A 126 6.29 -0.31 -21.44
N ASN A 127 6.73 0.63 -22.30
CA ASN A 127 8.07 1.21 -22.23
C ASN A 127 8.28 2.05 -20.97
N ALA A 128 7.29 2.81 -20.53
CA ALA A 128 7.38 3.57 -19.28
C ALA A 128 7.50 2.65 -18.05
N LEU A 129 6.73 1.56 -18.01
CA LEU A 129 6.80 0.55 -16.93
C LEU A 129 8.14 -0.20 -16.96
N GLY A 130 8.61 -0.62 -18.13
CA GLY A 130 9.93 -1.24 -18.28
C GLY A 130 11.06 -0.32 -17.81
N TYR A 131 10.99 0.97 -18.17
CA TYR A 131 11.93 1.97 -17.71
C TYR A 131 11.89 2.14 -16.19
N PHE A 132 10.69 2.23 -15.60
CA PHE A 132 10.53 2.37 -14.15
C PHE A 132 11.06 1.14 -13.40
N LYS A 133 10.76 -0.07 -13.86
CA LYS A 133 11.25 -1.32 -13.23
C LYS A 133 12.77 -1.35 -13.17
N LYS A 134 13.44 -0.92 -14.25
CA LYS A 134 14.90 -0.89 -14.38
C LYS A 134 15.54 0.23 -13.56
N ASN A 135 15.01 1.46 -13.64
CA ASN A 135 15.69 2.65 -13.12
C ASN A 135 15.16 3.12 -11.75
N LYS A 136 13.97 2.65 -11.34
CA LYS A 136 13.23 3.07 -10.13
C LYS A 136 12.85 4.56 -10.10
N TYR A 137 12.81 5.19 -11.27
CA TYR A 137 12.29 6.54 -11.50
C TYR A 137 11.73 6.67 -12.92
N LEU A 138 10.99 7.75 -13.16
CA LEU A 138 10.41 8.13 -14.45
C LEU A 138 10.90 9.53 -14.84
N SER A 139 11.03 9.78 -16.15
CA SER A 139 11.05 11.15 -16.68
C SER A 139 9.66 11.79 -16.56
N PRO A 140 9.53 13.14 -16.58
CA PRO A 140 8.22 13.79 -16.51
C PRO A 140 7.22 13.29 -17.57
N LYS A 141 7.66 13.07 -18.82
CA LYS A 141 6.80 12.55 -19.88
C LYS A 141 6.28 11.14 -19.58
N GLN A 142 7.15 10.24 -19.09
CA GLN A 142 6.73 8.89 -18.72
C GLN A 142 5.86 8.89 -17.45
N ALA A 143 6.18 9.75 -16.47
CA ALA A 143 5.37 9.92 -15.26
C ALA A 143 3.95 10.36 -15.61
N PHE A 144 3.81 11.26 -16.59
CA PHE A 144 2.48 11.68 -17.05
C PHE A 144 1.70 10.51 -17.65
N VAL A 145 2.34 9.73 -18.53
CA VAL A 145 1.76 8.51 -19.15
C VAL A 145 1.21 7.53 -18.11
N VAL A 146 1.95 7.32 -17.02
CA VAL A 146 1.58 6.41 -15.93
C VAL A 146 0.50 7.02 -15.03
N LEU A 147 0.75 8.20 -14.45
CA LEU A 147 -0.14 8.82 -13.46
C LEU A 147 -1.48 9.23 -14.06
N TRP A 148 -1.52 9.60 -15.34
CA TRP A 148 -2.77 9.90 -16.04
C TRP A 148 -3.67 8.66 -16.17
N ARG A 149 -3.10 7.50 -16.51
CA ARG A 149 -3.86 6.24 -16.58
C ARG A 149 -4.35 5.79 -15.23
N LEU A 150 -3.51 5.87 -14.21
CA LEU A 150 -3.91 5.59 -12.83
C LEU A 150 -5.11 6.44 -12.42
N LYS A 151 -5.10 7.73 -12.78
CA LYS A 151 -6.20 8.66 -12.50
C LYS A 151 -7.48 8.30 -13.27
N ILE A 152 -7.40 8.05 -14.58
CA ILE A 152 -8.58 7.80 -15.42
C ILE A 152 -9.24 6.46 -15.11
N HIS A 153 -8.43 5.42 -14.88
CA HIS A 153 -8.89 4.07 -14.57
C HIS A 153 -9.16 3.86 -13.08
N LYS A 154 -8.99 4.91 -12.26
CA LYS A 154 -9.20 4.88 -10.80
C LYS A 154 -8.44 3.74 -10.11
N ILE A 155 -7.25 3.42 -10.61
CA ILE A 155 -6.39 2.38 -10.04
C ILE A 155 -5.84 2.93 -8.73
N ASP A 156 -6.04 2.19 -7.64
CA ASP A 156 -5.57 2.61 -6.33
C ASP A 156 -4.04 2.58 -6.27
N HIS A 157 -3.43 3.67 -5.79
CA HIS A 157 -1.98 3.82 -5.75
C HIS A 157 -1.54 4.89 -4.76
N ASN A 158 -0.28 4.81 -4.34
CA ASN A 158 0.41 5.92 -3.70
C ASN A 158 1.15 6.75 -4.79
N PRO A 159 0.77 8.01 -5.06
CA PRO A 159 1.42 8.80 -6.11
C PRO A 159 2.94 8.95 -5.93
N THR A 160 3.44 8.98 -4.69
CA THR A 160 4.88 9.15 -4.43
C THR A 160 5.70 7.90 -4.76
N PHE A 161 5.06 6.77 -5.05
CA PHE A 161 5.74 5.55 -5.49
C PHE A 161 6.44 5.77 -6.84
N PHE A 162 5.80 6.49 -7.75
CA PHE A 162 6.35 6.82 -9.06
C PHE A 162 7.26 8.04 -8.97
N LYS A 163 8.50 7.81 -8.51
CA LYS A 163 9.52 8.86 -8.39
C LYS A 163 9.79 9.49 -9.75
N ILE A 164 9.71 10.82 -9.80
CA ILE A 164 10.04 11.60 -11.00
C ILE A 164 11.46 12.11 -10.84
N ASP A 165 12.33 11.85 -11.82
CA ASP A 165 13.68 12.39 -11.81
C ASP A 165 13.73 13.77 -12.47
N LEU A 166 14.35 14.72 -11.78
CA LEU A 166 14.62 16.09 -12.24
C LEU A 166 16.07 16.49 -11.99
N LYS A 167 16.97 15.52 -11.80
CA LYS A 167 18.41 15.80 -11.66
C LYS A 167 19.04 16.15 -13.01
N HIS A 168 18.63 15.46 -14.06
CA HIS A 168 19.12 15.68 -15.43
C HIS A 168 18.45 16.88 -16.09
N ASP A 169 19.22 17.71 -16.78
CA ASP A 169 18.71 18.92 -17.44
C ASP A 169 17.64 18.59 -18.48
N ARG A 170 17.83 17.53 -19.26
CA ARG A 170 16.82 17.03 -20.21
C ARG A 170 15.45 16.78 -19.54
N PHE A 171 15.41 16.30 -18.30
CA PHE A 171 14.14 16.06 -17.60
C PHE A 171 13.56 17.34 -17.01
N LYS A 172 14.42 18.28 -16.58
CA LYS A 172 13.98 19.62 -16.20
C LYS A 172 13.32 20.32 -17.39
N ASP A 173 13.93 20.23 -18.57
CA ASP A 173 13.37 20.80 -19.81
C ASP A 173 12.01 20.17 -20.15
N GLN A 174 11.88 18.85 -20.03
CA GLN A 174 10.58 18.18 -20.20
C GLN A 174 9.50 18.71 -19.25
N LEU A 175 9.84 18.98 -17.98
CA LEU A 175 8.88 19.54 -17.03
C LEU A 175 8.57 21.00 -17.37
N LYS A 176 9.57 21.79 -17.76
CA LYS A 176 9.42 23.20 -18.12
C LYS A 176 8.52 23.39 -19.34
N GLU A 177 8.68 22.55 -20.36
CA GLU A 177 7.90 22.62 -21.61
C GLU A 177 6.51 21.98 -21.50
N MET A 178 6.22 21.26 -20.41
CA MET A 178 4.97 20.52 -20.25
C MET A 178 3.80 21.45 -19.95
N ASP A 179 2.63 21.20 -20.54
CA ASP A 179 1.41 21.96 -20.21
C ASP A 179 1.06 21.86 -18.72
N GLU A 180 0.57 22.97 -18.14
CA GLU A 180 0.23 23.06 -16.71
C GLU A 180 -0.74 21.94 -16.26
N ASN A 181 -1.73 21.61 -17.09
CA ASN A 181 -2.68 20.52 -16.81
C ASN A 181 -2.01 19.15 -16.66
N ARG A 182 -0.92 18.90 -17.38
CA ARG A 182 -0.15 17.65 -17.25
C ARG A 182 0.72 17.69 -15.99
N VAL A 183 1.30 18.84 -15.67
CA VAL A 183 2.05 19.05 -14.42
C VAL A 183 1.16 18.87 -13.19
N HIS A 184 -0.12 19.27 -13.27
CA HIS A 184 -1.11 18.98 -12.22
C HIS A 184 -1.31 17.47 -11.97
N VAL A 185 -1.21 16.63 -13.00
CA VAL A 185 -1.25 15.16 -12.84
C VAL A 185 -0.01 14.65 -12.10
N LEU A 186 1.15 15.26 -12.35
CA LEU A 186 2.41 14.90 -11.68
C LEU A 186 2.49 15.41 -10.23
N TRP A 187 1.77 16.48 -9.91
CA TRP A 187 1.90 17.23 -8.66
C TRP A 187 1.90 16.38 -7.37
N PRO A 188 1.01 15.37 -7.23
CA PRO A 188 0.98 14.52 -6.05
C PRO A 188 2.24 13.65 -5.88
N ALA A 189 2.93 13.32 -6.98
CA ALA A 189 4.15 12.52 -6.99
C ALA A 189 5.44 13.36 -6.79
N LEU A 190 5.37 14.67 -7.03
CA LEU A 190 6.52 15.57 -6.85
C LEU A 190 6.81 15.81 -5.36
N SER A 191 8.10 15.79 -5.01
CA SER A 191 8.57 16.22 -3.70
C SER A 191 8.39 17.73 -3.49
N ALA A 192 8.52 18.21 -2.25
CA ALA A 192 8.44 19.64 -1.94
C ALA A 192 9.43 20.48 -2.78
N SER A 193 10.69 20.03 -2.89
CA SER A 193 11.70 20.73 -3.69
C SER A 193 11.41 20.71 -5.19
N GLN A 194 10.82 19.63 -5.70
CA GLN A 194 10.42 19.51 -7.10
C GLN A 194 9.22 20.39 -7.43
N ARG A 195 8.28 20.57 -6.49
CA ARG A 195 7.16 21.51 -6.63
C ARG A 195 7.66 22.96 -6.68
N GLU A 196 8.64 23.32 -5.85
CA GLU A 196 9.27 24.64 -5.92
C GLU A 196 10.01 24.84 -7.26
N MET A 197 10.66 23.80 -7.78
CA MET A 197 11.26 23.84 -9.11
C MET A 197 10.22 24.04 -10.21
N ALA A 198 9.09 23.32 -10.16
CA ALA A 198 7.99 23.49 -11.11
C ALA A 198 7.43 24.92 -11.11
N LYS A 199 7.28 25.53 -9.93
CA LYS A 199 6.88 26.95 -9.79
C LYS A 199 7.87 27.90 -10.45
N ARG A 200 9.18 27.66 -10.30
CA ARG A 200 10.23 28.46 -10.99
C ARG A 200 10.18 28.32 -12.50
N PHE A 201 9.68 27.20 -13.01
CA PHE A 201 9.44 27.01 -14.45
C PHE A 201 8.13 27.65 -14.94
N GLY A 202 7.35 28.27 -14.05
CA GLY A 202 6.12 28.99 -14.40
C GLY A 202 4.83 28.23 -14.11
N HIS A 203 4.91 26.99 -13.60
CA HIS A 203 3.72 26.18 -13.29
C HIS A 203 3.07 26.58 -11.97
N ARG A 204 1.74 26.52 -11.92
CA ARG A 204 0.98 26.74 -10.69
C ARG A 204 0.61 25.40 -10.03
N PRO A 205 0.44 25.38 -8.69
CA PRO A 205 -0.15 24.22 -8.03
C PRO A 205 -1.60 24.00 -8.50
N PRO A 206 -2.08 22.75 -8.57
CA PRO A 206 -3.49 22.50 -8.81
C PRO A 206 -4.34 23.15 -7.71
N PRO A 207 -5.57 23.56 -8.02
CA PRO A 207 -6.48 24.11 -7.01
C PRO A 207 -6.63 23.10 -5.86
N ALA A 208 -6.69 23.61 -4.63
CA ALA A 208 -7.02 22.78 -3.48
C ALA A 208 -8.35 22.07 -3.78
N ARG A 209 -8.36 20.73 -3.70
CA ARG A 209 -9.61 19.97 -3.82
C ARG A 209 -10.55 20.47 -2.73
N ALA A 210 -11.70 21.02 -3.14
CA ALA A 210 -12.84 21.25 -2.26
C ALA A 210 -13.42 19.92 -1.78
#